data_AF-A0A4D7H5E6-F1
#
_entry.id   AF-A0A4D7H5E6-F1
#
_cell.length_a   1.000
_cell.length_b   1.000
_cell.length_c   1.000
_cell.angle_alpha   90.00
_cell.angle_beta   90.00
_cell.angle_gamma   90.00
#
_symmetry.space_group_name_H-M   'P 1'
#
loop_
_entity.id
_entity.type
_entity.pdbx_description
1 polymer ?
#
loop_
_entity_poly.entity_id
_entity_poly.type
_entity_poly.pdbx_seq_one_letter_code
_entity_poly.pdbx_strand_id
1 'polypeptide(L)'
;MVSVLGLVVLGVAFVAHTFVAAVITRFLRLRLDTQWGMVLYAVVLVPAALVALTLVTGQLVSVELGQMGTLGLLVGMPLALGFTIDVLYMPSPDEYDLPETP
;
A
#
# COMPACT_ATOMS: atom_id res chain seq x y z
N MET A 1 20.82 -16.39 -11.02
CA MET A 1 20.07 -17.48 -10.38
C MET A 1 19.31 -16.89 -9.20
N VAL A 2 18.00 -17.16 -9.07
CA VAL A 2 17.19 -16.62 -7.97
C VAL A 2 17.46 -17.43 -6.71
N SER A 3 17.76 -16.77 -5.60
CA SER A 3 17.98 -17.43 -4.30
C SER A 3 16.71 -17.43 -3.45
N VAL A 4 16.57 -18.42 -2.56
CA VAL A 4 15.46 -18.48 -1.60
C VAL A 4 15.42 -17.22 -0.74
N LEU A 5 16.58 -16.75 -0.28
CA LEU A 5 16.68 -15.51 0.49
C LEU A 5 16.18 -14.31 -0.32
N GLY A 6 16.52 -14.21 -1.60
CA GLY A 6 16.03 -13.15 -2.48
C GLY A 6 14.51 -13.14 -2.61
N LEU A 7 13.89 -14.31 -2.74
CA LEU A 7 12.43 -14.44 -2.77
C LEU A 7 11.79 -14.05 -1.43
N VAL A 8 12.39 -14.40 -0.30
CA VAL A 8 11.91 -14.00 1.03
C VAL A 8 11.96 -12.49 1.18
N VAL A 9 13.07 -11.85 0.80
CA VAL A 9 13.20 -10.39 0.88
C VAL A 9 12.20 -9.69 -0.04
N LEU A 10 12.01 -10.21 -1.26
CA LEU A 10 10.97 -9.69 -2.17
C LEU A 10 9.56 -9.82 -1.57
N GLY A 11 9.25 -10.96 -0.95
CA GLY A 11 7.96 -11.20 -0.29
C GLY A 11 7.73 -10.25 0.88
N VAL A 12 8.74 -10.03 1.73
CA VAL A 12 8.68 -9.06 2.82
C VAL A 12 8.48 -7.65 2.28
N ALA A 13 9.21 -7.27 1.23
CA ALA A 13 9.03 -5.97 0.58
C ALA A 13 7.60 -5.82 0.06
N PHE A 14 7.05 -6.83 -0.62
CA PHE A 14 5.68 -6.83 -1.12
C PHE A 14 4.64 -6.63 0.00
N VAL A 15 4.79 -7.34 1.11
CA VAL A 15 3.92 -7.18 2.28
C VAL A 15 4.05 -5.77 2.88
N ALA A 16 5.27 -5.25 3.01
CA ALA A 16 5.50 -3.91 3.52
C ALA A 16 4.88 -2.82 2.61
N HIS A 17 5.00 -2.96 1.29
CA HIS A 17 4.36 -2.05 0.33
C HIS A 17 2.83 -2.12 0.46
N THR A 18 2.27 -3.33 0.59
CA THR A 18 0.81 -3.51 0.76
C THR A 18 0.32 -2.89 2.07
N PHE A 19 1.09 -3.04 3.15
CA PHE A 19 0.81 -2.42 4.43
C PHE A 19 0.82 -0.89 4.34
N VAL A 20 1.84 -0.30 3.73
CA VAL A 20 1.93 1.15 3.51
C VAL A 20 0.74 1.66 2.68
N ALA A 21 0.37 0.95 1.61
CA ALA A 21 -0.78 1.28 0.79
C ALA A 21 -2.11 1.27 1.58
N ALA A 22 -2.33 0.24 2.40
CA ALA A 22 -3.50 0.15 3.27
C ALA A 22 -3.54 1.30 4.29
N VAL A 23 -2.41 1.61 4.94
CA VAL A 23 -2.33 2.68 5.94
C VAL A 23 -2.61 4.05 5.34
N ILE A 24 -2.02 4.37 4.19
CA ILE A 24 -2.26 5.65 3.52
C ILE A 24 -3.73 5.75 3.08
N THR A 25 -4.29 4.67 2.52
CA THR A 25 -5.71 4.64 2.13
C THR A 25 -6.62 4.87 3.33
N ARG A 26 -6.36 4.17 4.44
CA ARG A 26 -7.09 4.35 5.70
C ARG A 26 -7.00 5.79 6.21
N PHE A 27 -5.82 6.39 6.19
CA PHE A 27 -5.62 7.78 6.60
C PHE A 27 -6.45 8.75 5.74
N LEU A 28 -6.46 8.56 4.42
CA LEU A 28 -7.27 9.39 3.52
C LEU A 28 -8.76 9.23 3.80
N ARG A 29 -9.24 8.01 4.04
CA ARG A 29 -10.64 7.72 4.38
C ARG A 29 -11.06 8.32 5.73
N LEU A 30 -10.12 8.43 6.68
CA LEU A 30 -10.35 9.09 7.97
C LEU A 30 -10.36 10.62 7.88
N ARG A 31 -9.62 11.19 6.91
CA ARG A 31 -9.37 12.64 6.84
C ARG A 31 -10.21 13.37 5.82
N LEU A 32 -10.74 12.68 4.82
CA LEU A 32 -11.50 13.26 3.73
C LEU A 32 -12.97 12.88 3.85
N ASP A 33 -13.83 13.88 3.87
CA ASP A 33 -15.28 13.70 4.00
C ASP A 33 -15.96 13.28 2.68
N THR A 34 -15.19 13.13 1.60
CA THR A 34 -15.73 12.78 0.28
C THR A 34 -15.09 11.52 -0.29
N GLN A 35 -15.92 10.64 -0.83
CA GLN A 35 -15.47 9.38 -1.44
C GLN A 35 -14.55 9.63 -2.63
N TRP A 36 -14.88 10.60 -3.50
CA TRP A 36 -14.07 10.93 -4.67
C TRP A 36 -12.74 11.58 -4.31
N GLY A 37 -12.69 12.41 -3.26
CA GLY A 37 -11.44 12.95 -2.74
C GLY A 37 -10.51 11.81 -2.33
N MET A 38 -11.02 10.86 -1.53
CA MET A 38 -10.24 9.69 -1.11
C MET A 38 -9.69 8.90 -2.29
N VAL A 39 -10.52 8.58 -3.30
CA VAL A 39 -10.07 7.82 -4.48
C VAL A 39 -8.96 8.59 -5.21
N LEU A 40 -9.18 9.85 -5.56
CA LEU A 40 -8.22 10.67 -6.32
C LEU A 40 -6.88 10.80 -5.59
N TYR A 41 -6.90 11.05 -4.28
CA TYR A 41 -5.69 11.12 -3.50
C TYR A 41 -5.02 9.75 -3.37
N ALA A 42 -5.76 8.65 -3.25
CA ALA A 42 -5.19 7.32 -3.19
C ALA A 42 -4.46 6.94 -4.48
N VAL A 43 -5.05 7.14 -5.67
CA VAL A 43 -4.39 6.81 -6.95
C VAL A 43 -3.15 7.66 -7.25
N VAL A 44 -2.96 8.80 -6.58
CA VAL A 44 -1.77 9.64 -6.76
C VAL A 44 -0.75 9.42 -5.64
N LEU A 45 -1.17 9.58 -4.38
CA LEU A 45 -0.28 9.57 -3.22
C LEU A 45 0.24 8.17 -2.88
N VAL A 46 -0.59 7.13 -3.02
CA VAL A 46 -0.15 5.76 -2.72
C VAL A 46 0.93 5.32 -3.71
N PRO A 47 0.75 5.41 -5.05
CA PRO A 47 1.82 5.05 -5.97
C PRO A 47 3.09 5.86 -5.78
N ALA A 48 2.97 7.16 -5.51
CA ALA A 48 4.13 8.01 -5.24
C ALA A 48 4.91 7.54 -4.00
N ALA A 49 4.20 7.22 -2.91
CA ALA A 49 4.82 6.70 -1.69
C ALA A 49 5.46 5.32 -1.90
N LEU A 50 4.81 4.43 -2.66
CA LEU A 50 5.34 3.10 -2.96
C LEU A 50 6.55 3.14 -3.89
N VAL A 51 6.58 4.05 -4.87
CA VAL A 51 7.78 4.31 -5.68
C VAL A 51 8.91 4.83 -4.80
N ALA A 52 8.64 5.80 -3.90
CA ALA A 52 9.64 6.28 -2.96
C ALA A 52 10.17 5.16 -2.06
N LEU A 53 9.29 4.30 -1.56
CA LEU A 53 9.67 3.12 -0.77
C LEU A 53 10.54 2.17 -1.59
N THR A 54 10.17 1.89 -2.84
CA THR A 54 10.96 1.07 -3.77
C THR A 54 12.34 1.67 -4.01
N LEU A 55 12.47 2.99 -4.15
CA LEU A 55 13.78 3.65 -4.32
C LEU A 55 14.68 3.48 -3.09
N VAL A 56 14.10 3.54 -1.89
CA VAL A 56 14.83 3.38 -0.62
C VAL A 56 15.20 1.92 -0.35
N THR A 57 14.28 0.97 -0.59
CA THR A 57 14.45 -0.43 -0.20
C THR A 57 14.87 -1.33 -1.36
N GLY A 58 14.84 -0.85 -2.61
CA GLY A 58 15.04 -1.67 -3.81
C GLY A 58 16.39 -2.35 -3.87
N GLN A 59 17.43 -1.74 -3.29
CA GLN A 59 18.78 -2.32 -3.21
C GLN A 59 18.85 -3.59 -2.37
N LEU A 60 17.86 -3.82 -1.48
CA LEU A 60 17.77 -5.03 -0.66
C LEU A 60 17.20 -6.22 -1.45
N VAL A 61 16.45 -5.95 -2.53
CA VAL A 61 15.80 -6.96 -3.35
C VAL A 61 16.76 -7.41 -4.44
N SER A 62 17.29 -8.63 -4.31
CA SER A 62 18.23 -9.20 -5.28
C SER A 62 17.56 -9.89 -6.48
N VAL A 63 16.23 -9.89 -6.54
CA VAL A 63 15.45 -10.50 -7.63
C VAL A 63 15.23 -9.48 -8.74
N GLU A 64 15.73 -9.78 -9.94
CA GLU A 64 15.54 -8.93 -11.12
C GLU A 64 14.14 -9.16 -11.73
N LEU A 65 13.29 -8.12 -11.69
CA LEU A 65 11.94 -8.14 -12.26
C LEU A 65 11.81 -7.27 -13.52
N GLY A 66 12.84 -6.48 -13.83
CA GLY A 66 12.76 -5.38 -14.80
C GLY A 66 11.87 -4.24 -14.32
N GLN A 67 11.89 -3.11 -15.02
CA GLN A 67 11.17 -1.90 -14.60
C GLN A 67 9.66 -2.12 -14.48
N MET A 68 9.03 -2.72 -15.49
CA MET A 68 7.58 -2.98 -15.48
C MET A 68 7.18 -4.03 -14.44
N GLY A 69 8.01 -5.06 -14.24
CA GLY A 69 7.75 -6.08 -13.22
C GLY A 69 7.84 -5.52 -11.81
N THR A 70 8.84 -4.68 -11.54
CA THR A 70 8.98 -3.98 -10.25
C THR A 70 7.81 -3.05 -9.99
N LEU A 71 7.42 -2.21 -10.97
CA LEU A 71 6.27 -1.32 -10.82
C LEU A 71 4.96 -2.09 -10.65
N GLY A 72 4.75 -3.14 -11.44
CA GLY A 72 3.55 -3.98 -11.31
C GLY A 72 3.46 -4.65 -9.94
N LEU A 73 4.55 -5.28 -9.50
CA LEU A 73 4.55 -6.10 -8.28
C LEU A 73 4.66 -5.28 -6.99
N LEU A 74 5.51 -4.24 -6.94
CA LEU A 74 5.76 -3.48 -5.72
C LEU A 74 4.97 -2.16 -5.65
N VAL A 75 4.32 -1.72 -6.73
CA VAL A 75 3.49 -0.51 -6.73
C VAL A 75 2.03 -0.84 -7.06
N GLY A 76 1.77 -1.41 -8.24
CA GLY A 76 0.41 -1.65 -8.73
C GLY A 76 -0.37 -2.65 -7.87
N MET A 77 0.20 -3.82 -7.60
CA MET A 77 -0.43 -4.85 -6.77
C MET A 77 -0.68 -4.38 -5.33
N PRO A 78 0.31 -3.81 -4.62
CA PRO A 78 0.10 -3.21 -3.30
C PRO A 78 -0.93 -2.10 -3.27
N LEU A 79 -1.01 -1.22 -4.27
CA LEU A 79 -2.08 -0.23 -4.39
C LEU A 79 -3.44 -0.92 -4.39
N ALA A 80 -3.64 -1.87 -5.30
CA ALA A 80 -4.91 -2.58 -5.45
C ALA A 80 -5.29 -3.34 -4.18
N LEU A 81 -4.34 -4.09 -3.61
CA LEU A 81 -4.55 -4.85 -2.39
C LEU A 81 -4.78 -3.96 -1.17
N GLY A 82 -3.96 -2.94 -0.96
CA GLY A 82 -4.10 -2.02 0.17
C GLY A 82 -5.45 -1.30 0.15
N PHE A 83 -5.89 -0.86 -1.03
CA PHE A 83 -7.21 -0.27 -1.20
C PHE A 83 -8.34 -1.27 -0.95
N THR A 84 -8.22 -2.48 -1.48
CA THR A 84 -9.21 -3.56 -1.28
C THR A 84 -9.30 -3.97 0.19
N ILE A 85 -8.17 -4.08 0.89
CA ILE A 85 -8.12 -4.39 2.32
C ILE A 85 -8.86 -3.32 3.11
N ASP A 86 -8.59 -2.04 2.87
CA ASP A 86 -9.26 -0.96 3.60
C ASP A 86 -10.76 -0.89 3.31
N VAL A 87 -11.16 -1.01 2.04
CA VAL A 87 -12.56 -0.79 1.63
C VAL A 87 -13.44 -2.02 1.88
N LEU A 88 -12.94 -3.23 1.64
CA LEU A 88 -13.76 -4.45 1.71
C LEU A 88 -13.60 -5.24 3.02
N TYR A 89 -12.48 -5.09 3.74
CA TYR A 89 -12.18 -5.92 4.92
C TYR A 89 -12.06 -5.15 6.22
N MET A 90 -12.04 -3.81 6.18
CA MET A 90 -12.07 -2.97 7.39
C MET A 90 -13.41 -2.22 7.48
N PRO A 91 -14.07 -2.24 8.65
CA PRO A 91 -15.26 -1.41 8.89
C PRO A 91 -14.96 0.06 8.61
N SER A 92 -15.99 0.75 8.12
CA SER A 92 -15.87 2.17 7.83
C SER A 92 -15.61 2.94 9.13
N PRO A 93 -14.76 3.99 9.14
CA PRO A 93 -14.47 4.73 10.36
C PRO A 93 -15.70 5.27 11.11
N ASP A 94 -16.73 5.64 10.36
CA ASP A 94 -18.02 6.16 10.83
C ASP A 94 -18.94 5.08 11.43
N GLU A 95 -18.63 3.79 11.22
CA GLU A 95 -19.37 2.68 11.83
C GLU A 95 -18.87 2.34 13.25
N TYR A 96 -17.77 2.96 13.69
CA TYR A 96 -17.26 2.78 15.04
C TYR A 96 -17.96 3.72 16.02
N ASP A 97 -18.75 3.16 16.94
CA ASP A 97 -19.21 3.88 18.12
C ASP A 97 -18.01 4.18 19.02
N LEU A 98 -17.56 5.43 19.00
CA LEU A 98 -16.55 5.94 19.92
C LEU A 98 -17.23 6.27 21.26
N PRO A 99 -16.56 6.01 22.41
CA PRO A 99 -17.08 6.47 23.69
C PRO A 99 -17.32 7.98 23.63
N GLU A 100 -18.45 8.42 24.16
CA GLU A 100 -18.71 9.85 24.35
C GLU A 100 -17.53 10.44 25.14
N THR A 101 -16.92 11.50 24.62
CA THR A 101 -15.88 12.24 25.35
C THR A 101 -16.46 12.69 26.69
N PRO A 102 -15.72 12.51 27.80
CA PRO A 102 -16.21 12.83 29.14
C PRO A 102 -16.57 14.31 29.32
#